data_AF-A0A6L8F0Y2-F1
#
_entry.id   AF-A0A6L8F0Y2-F1
#
_cell.length_a   1.000
_cell.length_b   1.000
_cell.length_c   1.000
_cell.angle_alpha   90.00
_cell.angle_beta   90.00
_cell.angle_gamma   90.00
#
_symmetry.space_group_name_H-M   'P 1'
#
loop_
_entity.id
_entity.type
_entity.pdbx_description
1 polymer ?
#
loop_
_entity_poly.entity_id
_entity_poly.type
_entity_poly.pdbx_seq_one_letter_code
_entity_poly.pdbx_strand_id
1 'polypeptide(L)'
;MGTETDKMASIYSVPPTNMAEFIVRINRPSSTDLAGIDRAEKYKLLKANSVKRRDEIKAWIKIQGLDAEVFKIEEPTVFNMLFITCTPRVATQLEHADPVVSVSRSPEFSVLRDS
;
A
#
# COMPACT_ATOMS: atom_id res chain seq x y z
N MET A 1 27.08 -21.06 -15.05
CA MET A 1 27.63 -19.81 -14.49
C MET A 1 26.58 -18.74 -14.65
N GLY A 2 25.67 -18.62 -13.67
CA GLY A 2 24.74 -17.48 -13.61
C GLY A 2 25.40 -16.42 -12.75
N THR A 3 25.71 -15.27 -13.33
CA THR A 3 26.39 -14.19 -12.63
C THR A 3 25.51 -13.66 -11.50
N GLU A 4 26.13 -13.45 -10.34
CA GLU A 4 25.55 -12.97 -9.08
C GLU A 4 24.81 -11.62 -9.19
N THR A 5 24.94 -10.95 -10.33
CA THR A 5 24.27 -9.71 -10.72
C THR A 5 22.77 -9.86 -11.01
N ASP A 6 22.28 -11.05 -11.39
CA ASP A 6 20.84 -11.26 -11.63
C ASP A 6 20.00 -11.28 -10.33
N LYS A 7 20.65 -11.55 -9.18
CA LYS A 7 19.95 -11.59 -7.88
C LYS A 7 19.77 -10.22 -7.23
N MET A 8 20.51 -9.19 -7.68
CA MET A 8 20.40 -7.82 -7.17
C MET A 8 19.34 -6.97 -7.88
N ALA A 9 18.87 -7.38 -9.06
CA ALA A 9 17.84 -6.65 -9.82
C ALA A 9 16.40 -6.85 -9.26
N SER A 10 16.21 -7.75 -8.29
CA SER A 10 14.88 -8.13 -7.80
C SER A 10 14.26 -7.18 -6.76
N ILE A 11 14.99 -6.17 -6.26
CA ILE A 11 14.52 -5.26 -5.20
C ILE A 11 14.04 -3.90 -5.72
N TYR A 12 14.33 -3.57 -6.98
CA TYR A 12 13.93 -2.31 -7.63
C TYR A 12 13.33 -2.59 -8.99
N SER A 13 12.27 -3.40 -9.04
CA SER A 13 11.50 -3.53 -10.27
C SER A 13 10.82 -2.18 -10.55
N VAL A 14 11.22 -1.56 -11.67
CA VAL A 14 10.71 -0.25 -12.09
C VAL A 14 9.25 -0.44 -12.51
N PRO A 15 8.32 0.39 -12.02
CA PRO A 15 6.93 0.26 -12.42
C PRO A 15 6.76 0.53 -13.92
N PRO A 16 5.79 -0.13 -14.58
CA PRO A 16 5.42 0.18 -15.95
C PRO A 16 5.10 1.67 -16.13
N THR A 17 5.36 2.22 -17.32
CA THR A 17 5.23 3.67 -17.62
C THR A 17 3.83 4.24 -17.37
N ASN A 18 2.79 3.41 -17.37
CA ASN A 18 1.40 3.80 -17.11
C ASN A 18 0.96 3.66 -15.65
N MET A 19 1.89 3.37 -14.73
CA MET A 19 1.61 3.18 -13.31
C MET A 19 2.32 4.24 -12.46
N ALA A 20 1.69 4.61 -11.35
CA ALA A 20 2.22 5.55 -10.37
C ALA A 20 2.01 5.01 -8.96
N GLU A 21 2.79 5.51 -8.01
CA GLU A 21 2.60 5.21 -6.60
C GLU A 21 1.50 6.12 -6.01
N PHE A 22 0.59 5.49 -5.26
CA PHE A 22 -0.49 6.13 -4.53
C PHE A 22 -0.39 5.78 -3.05
N ILE A 23 -0.68 6.77 -2.23
CA ILE A 23 -0.89 6.63 -0.80
C ILE A 23 -2.38 6.36 -0.58
N VAL A 24 -2.68 5.19 -0.04
CA VAL A 24 -4.04 4.76 0.32
C VAL A 24 -4.19 4.82 1.83
N ARG A 25 -5.04 5.73 2.31
CA ARG A 25 -5.41 5.80 3.73
C ARG A 25 -6.51 4.77 3.98
N ILE A 26 -6.33 3.97 5.03
CA ILE A 26 -7.23 2.87 5.37
C ILE A 26 -7.93 3.09 6.71
N ASN A 27 -9.06 2.42 6.89
CA ASN A 27 -9.83 2.48 8.12
C ASN A 27 -8.99 2.07 9.33
N ARG A 28 -9.02 2.93 10.35
CA ARG A 28 -8.34 2.75 11.64
C ARG A 28 -9.38 2.48 12.73
N PRO A 29 -9.07 1.63 13.73
CA PRO A 29 -9.81 1.57 14.99
C PRO A 29 -10.02 2.97 15.58
N SER A 30 -11.21 3.20 16.13
CA SER A 30 -11.58 4.51 16.67
C SER A 30 -10.75 4.86 17.91
N SER A 31 -10.75 6.12 18.32
CA SER A 31 -10.13 6.54 19.60
C SER A 31 -10.73 5.80 20.78
N THR A 32 -12.03 5.47 20.73
CA THR A 32 -12.74 4.69 21.75
C THR A 32 -12.23 3.25 21.82
N ASP A 33 -12.02 2.60 20.67
CA ASP A 33 -11.46 1.24 20.60
C ASP A 33 -10.02 1.18 21.13
N LEU A 34 -9.33 2.32 21.09
CA LEU A 34 -7.94 2.47 21.53
C LEU A 34 -7.82 3.13 22.91
N ALA A 35 -8.94 3.35 23.62
CA ALA A 35 -8.94 3.96 24.93
C ALA A 35 -8.57 2.91 26.00
N GLY A 36 -7.76 3.30 26.98
CA GLY A 36 -7.41 2.44 28.12
C GLY A 36 -6.38 1.34 27.84
N ILE A 37 -5.96 1.12 26.59
CA ILE A 37 -4.88 0.19 26.25
C ILE A 37 -3.51 0.88 26.31
N ASP A 38 -2.50 0.12 26.72
CA ASP A 38 -1.13 0.62 26.77
C ASP A 38 -0.54 0.86 25.36
N ARG A 39 0.60 1.54 25.31
CA ARG A 39 1.25 1.90 24.04
C ARG A 39 1.67 0.69 23.21
N ALA A 40 2.15 -0.38 23.85
CA ALA A 40 2.66 -1.57 23.16
C ALA A 40 1.51 -2.40 22.57
N GLU A 41 0.43 -2.56 23.32
CA GLU A 41 -0.80 -3.20 22.87
C GLU A 41 -1.47 -2.40 21.76
N LYS A 42 -1.54 -1.07 21.90
CA LYS A 42 -2.02 -0.17 20.85
C LYS A 42 -1.24 -0.32 19.56
N TYR A 43 0.09 -0.42 19.63
CA TYR A 43 0.92 -0.63 18.45
C TYR A 43 0.62 -1.99 17.78
N LYS A 44 0.49 -3.07 18.56
CA LYS A 44 0.16 -4.40 18.03
C LYS A 44 -1.19 -4.40 17.33
N LEU A 45 -2.21 -3.80 17.94
CA LEU A 45 -3.57 -3.72 17.39
C LEU A 45 -3.58 -2.90 16.09
N LEU A 46 -2.92 -1.75 16.06
CA LEU A 46 -2.82 -0.93 14.84
C LEU A 46 -2.09 -1.67 13.71
N LYS A 47 -0.99 -2.36 14.03
CA LYS A 47 -0.27 -3.16 13.04
C LYS A 47 -1.14 -4.29 12.48
N ALA A 48 -1.83 -5.04 13.36
CA ALA A 48 -2.73 -6.12 12.96
C ALA A 48 -3.90 -5.61 12.11
N ASN A 49 -4.47 -4.45 12.46
CA ASN A 49 -5.48 -3.79 11.66
C ASN A 49 -4.94 -3.45 10.26
N SER A 50 -3.78 -2.81 10.15
CA SER A 50 -3.22 -2.45 8.85
C SER A 50 -2.95 -3.67 7.95
N VAL A 51 -2.50 -4.80 8.52
CA VAL A 51 -2.35 -6.07 7.80
C VAL A 51 -3.71 -6.56 7.30
N LYS A 52 -4.72 -6.64 8.18
CA LYS A 52 -6.07 -7.06 7.83
C LYS A 52 -6.67 -6.21 6.70
N ARG A 53 -6.59 -4.88 6.81
CA ARG A 53 -7.10 -3.95 5.79
C ARG A 53 -6.39 -4.11 4.44
N ARG A 54 -5.08 -4.35 4.44
CA ARG A 54 -4.32 -4.64 3.21
C ARG A 54 -4.82 -5.91 2.53
N ASP A 55 -5.07 -6.97 3.30
CA ASP A 55 -5.56 -8.24 2.76
C ASP A 55 -6.99 -8.11 2.21
N GLU A 56 -7.84 -7.33 2.86
CA GLU A 56 -9.17 -6.96 2.35
C GLU A 56 -9.07 -6.18 1.04
N ILE A 57 -8.15 -5.23 0.92
CA ILE A 57 -7.90 -4.48 -0.33
C ILE A 57 -7.40 -5.41 -1.44
N LYS A 58 -6.47 -6.32 -1.15
CA LYS A 58 -6.00 -7.33 -2.12
C LYS A 58 -7.15 -8.19 -2.63
N ALA A 59 -7.99 -8.68 -1.71
CA ALA A 59 -9.16 -9.48 -2.08
C ALA A 59 -10.15 -8.67 -2.93
N TRP A 60 -10.38 -7.40 -2.57
CA TRP A 60 -11.26 -6.52 -3.32
C TRP A 60 -10.75 -6.25 -4.74
N ILE A 61 -9.45 -5.92 -4.91
CA ILE A 61 -8.80 -5.74 -6.22
C ILE A 61 -9.02 -6.96 -7.10
N LYS A 62 -8.86 -8.15 -6.52
CA LYS A 62 -9.07 -9.42 -7.22
C LYS A 62 -10.51 -9.64 -7.65
N ILE A 63 -11.47 -9.34 -6.77
CA ILE A 63 -12.90 -9.44 -7.08
C ILE A 63 -13.30 -8.49 -8.21
N GLN A 64 -12.70 -7.30 -8.26
CA GLN A 64 -12.93 -6.32 -9.33
C GLN A 64 -12.20 -6.66 -10.64
N GLY A 65 -11.36 -7.71 -10.66
CA GLY A 65 -10.57 -8.08 -11.84
C GLY A 65 -9.46 -7.06 -12.18
N LEU A 66 -8.94 -6.35 -11.18
CA LEU A 66 -7.97 -5.27 -11.35
C LEU A 66 -6.51 -5.71 -11.12
N ASP A 67 -6.24 -6.98 -10.81
CA ASP A 67 -4.91 -7.45 -10.41
C ASP A 67 -3.81 -7.13 -11.43
N ALA A 68 -4.11 -7.24 -12.74
CA ALA A 68 -3.15 -6.98 -13.81
C ALA A 68 -2.75 -5.50 -13.92
N GLU A 69 -3.52 -4.59 -13.32
CA GLU A 69 -3.28 -3.15 -13.27
C GLU A 69 -2.59 -2.71 -11.97
N VAL A 70 -2.21 -3.66 -11.12
CA VAL A 70 -1.49 -3.43 -9.86
C VAL A 70 -0.11 -4.06 -9.94
N PHE A 71 0.91 -3.21 -9.83
CA PHE A 71 2.29 -3.65 -9.83
C PHE A 71 2.74 -4.11 -8.45
N LYS A 72 2.40 -3.35 -7.40
CA LYS A 72 2.87 -3.62 -6.04
C LYS A 72 1.93 -3.06 -4.99
N ILE A 73 1.78 -3.80 -3.90
CA ILE A 73 1.14 -3.34 -2.65
C ILE A 73 2.15 -3.56 -1.53
N GLU A 74 2.72 -2.47 -1.03
CA GLU A 74 3.76 -2.49 0.00
C GLU A 74 3.26 -3.06 1.33
N GLU A 75 4.21 -3.35 2.22
CA GLU A 75 3.88 -3.74 3.58
C GLU A 75 3.17 -2.60 4.33
N PRO A 76 2.16 -2.93 5.15
CA PRO A 76 1.41 -1.92 5.88
C PRO A 76 2.26 -1.22 6.93
N THR A 77 2.08 0.10 7.03
CA THR A 77 2.58 0.88 8.16
C THR A 77 1.60 0.85 9.33
N VAL A 78 2.06 1.15 10.55
CA VAL A 78 1.16 1.38 11.71
C VAL A 78 0.36 2.69 11.64
N PHE A 79 0.60 3.49 10.60
CA PHE A 79 0.00 4.81 10.41
C PHE A 79 -1.26 4.78 9.53
N ASN A 80 -1.85 3.60 9.31
CA ASN A 80 -3.07 3.41 8.49
C ASN A 80 -2.88 3.94 7.06
N MET A 81 -1.69 3.76 6.52
CA MET A 81 -1.33 4.12 5.15
C MET A 81 -0.69 2.91 4.49
N LEU A 82 -1.11 2.67 3.24
CA LEU A 82 -0.55 1.70 2.31
C LEU A 82 -0.01 2.44 1.09
N PHE A 83 1.12 1.97 0.58
CA PHE A 83 1.65 2.43 -0.70
C PHE A 83 1.29 1.37 -1.76
N ILE A 84 0.63 1.82 -2.81
CA ILE A 84 0.18 0.95 -3.91
C ILE A 84 0.65 1.56 -5.22
N THR A 85 1.37 0.77 -6.00
CA THR A 85 1.77 1.14 -7.35
C THR A 85 0.84 0.49 -8.35
N CYS A 86 0.05 1.29 -9.05
CA CYS A 86 -1.01 0.83 -9.93
C CYS A 86 -1.34 1.87 -11.00
N THR A 87 -2.25 1.54 -11.92
CA THR A 87 -2.77 2.51 -12.88
C THR A 87 -3.65 3.56 -12.18
N PRO A 88 -3.77 4.78 -12.73
CA PRO A 88 -4.70 5.78 -12.20
C PRO A 88 -6.16 5.30 -12.13
N ARG A 89 -6.56 4.40 -13.03
CA ARG A 89 -7.88 3.76 -13.01
C ARG A 89 -8.09 2.97 -11.72
N VAL A 90 -7.13 2.14 -11.32
CA VAL A 90 -7.20 1.39 -10.07
C VAL A 90 -7.27 2.33 -8.88
N ALA A 91 -6.47 3.40 -8.87
CA ALA A 91 -6.50 4.39 -7.80
C ALA A 91 -7.89 5.02 -7.62
N THR A 92 -8.56 5.43 -8.71
CA THR A 92 -9.94 5.94 -8.65
C THR A 92 -10.92 4.89 -8.15
N GLN A 93 -10.79 3.63 -8.60
CA GLN A 93 -11.67 2.55 -8.16
C GLN A 93 -11.51 2.22 -6.66
N LEU A 94 -10.28 2.30 -6.14
CA LEU A 94 -9.98 2.04 -4.74
C LEU A 94 -10.68 3.02 -3.78
N GLU A 95 -11.05 4.22 -4.21
CA GLU A 95 -11.83 5.16 -3.39
C GLU A 95 -13.22 4.61 -3.01
N HIS A 96 -13.71 3.59 -3.73
CA HIS A 96 -14.97 2.93 -3.46
C HIS A 96 -14.85 1.64 -2.64
N ALA A 97 -13.63 1.22 -2.28
CA ALA A 97 -13.43 0.04 -1.46
C ALA A 97 -13.72 0.34 0.02
N ASP A 98 -14.54 -0.49 0.67
CA ASP A 98 -14.89 -0.35 2.10
C ASP A 98 -13.72 -0.07 3.06
N PRO A 99 -12.56 -0.76 2.98
CA PRO A 99 -11.44 -0.50 3.87
C PRO A 99 -10.70 0.83 3.60
N VAL A 100 -11.01 1.54 2.51
CA VAL A 100 -10.30 2.75 2.06
C VAL A 100 -11.03 4.01 2.49
N VAL A 101 -10.27 4.98 3.03
CA VAL A 101 -10.75 6.30 3.45
C VAL A 101 -10.49 7.34 2.36
N SER A 102 -9.31 7.30 1.75
CA SER A 102 -8.91 8.23 0.69
C SER A 102 -7.73 7.69 -0.08
N VAL A 103 -7.63 8.05 -1.36
CA VAL A 103 -6.47 7.77 -2.21
C VAL A 103 -5.85 9.10 -2.64
N SER A 104 -4.52 9.20 -2.56
CA SER A 104 -3.79 10.38 -3.05
C SER A 104 -2.53 9.94 -3.78
N ARG A 105 -2.11 10.69 -4.79
CA ARG A 105 -0.83 10.43 -5.45
C ARG A 105 0.30 10.61 -4.43
N SER A 106 1.25 9.68 -4.40
CA SER A 106 2.47 9.86 -3.61
C SER A 106 3.18 11.11 -4.15
N PRO A 107 3.61 12.06 -3.30
CA PRO A 107 4.48 13.13 -3.77
C PRO A 107 5.67 12.45 -4.42
N GLU A 108 5.98 12.80 -5.67
CA GLU A 108 7.19 12.27 -6.31
C GLU A 108 8.36 12.57 -5.38
N PHE A 109 8.87 11.56 -4.69
CA PHE A 109 10.17 11.67 -4.09
C PHE A 109 11.12 11.65 -5.27
N SER A 110 11.36 12.84 -5.84
CA SER A 110 12.43 13.11 -6.78
C SER A 110 13.75 12.91 -6.02
N VAL A 111 14.10 11.65 -5.73
CA VAL A 111 15.45 11.31 -5.34
C VAL A 111 16.28 11.41 -6.61
N LEU A 112 16.77 12.62 -6.86
CA LEU A 112 18.04 12.93 -7.52
C LEU A 112 18.43 11.94 -8.62
N ARG A 113 17.88 12.13 -9.82
CA ARG A 113 18.63 11.86 -11.06
C ARG A 113 19.40 13.12 -11.43
N ASP A 114 20.33 13.52 -10.58
CA ASP A 114 21.42 14.42 -10.91
C ASP A 114 22.66 13.86 -10.23
N SER A 115 23.42 13.05 -10.98
CA SER A 115 24.86 12.77 -10.84
C SER A 115 25.31 11.98 -12.07
#